data_AF-A0A957CVP5-F1
#
_entry.id   AF-A0A957CVP5-F1
#
_cell.length_a   1.000
_cell.length_b   1.000
_cell.length_c   1.000
_cell.angle_alpha   90.00
_cell.angle_beta   90.00
_cell.angle_gamma   90.00
#
_symmetry.space_group_name_H-M   'P 1'
#
loop_
_entity.id
_entity.type
_entity.pdbx_description
1 polymer ?
#
loop_
_entity_poly.entity_id
_entity_poly.type
_entity_poly.pdbx_seq_one_letter_code
_entity_poly.pdbx_strand_id
1 'polypeptide(L)' 'MSKNKCRVNTLGHLYEQGKISSGVGARLLECDRYKFYRLLSEQGFSIIDYTEAELNIESQTSREVAERINKK' A
#
# COMPACT_ATOMS: atom_id res chain seq x y z
N MET A 1 -15.66 -16.50 6.68
CA MET A 1 -14.59 -15.47 6.73
C MET A 1 -15.19 -14.14 6.27
N SER A 2 -15.03 -13.03 7.00
CA SER A 2 -15.57 -11.73 6.57
C SER A 2 -14.81 -11.23 5.34
N LYS A 3 -15.51 -10.62 4.36
CA LYS A 3 -14.92 -10.15 3.09
C LYS A 3 -13.73 -9.20 3.30
N ASN A 4 -13.76 -8.39 4.37
CA ASN A 4 -12.68 -7.45 4.68
C ASN A 4 -11.40 -8.16 5.14
N LYS A 5 -11.50 -9.27 5.87
CA LYS A 5 -10.31 -10.02 6.32
C LYS A 5 -9.55 -10.62 5.15
N CYS A 6 -10.26 -11.13 4.14
CA CYS A 6 -9.66 -11.65 2.92
C CYS A 6 -8.93 -10.54 2.14
N ARG A 7 -9.56 -9.36 1.99
CA ARG A 7 -8.95 -8.20 1.32
C ARG A 7 -7.68 -7.72 2.02
N VAL A 8 -7.71 -7.58 3.35
CA VAL A 8 -6.52 -7.17 4.12
C VAL A 8 -5.40 -8.18 3.95
N ASN A 9 -5.70 -9.47 3.97
CA ASN A 9 -4.70 -10.53 3.80
C ASN A 9 -4.06 -10.50 2.39
N THR A 10 -4.86 -10.38 1.33
CA THR A 10 -4.34 -10.22 -0.04
C THR A 10 -3.46 -8.99 -0.18
N LEU A 11 -3.91 -7.85 0.35
CA LEU A 11 -3.16 -6.60 0.27
C LEU A 11 -1.87 -6.67 1.12
N GLY A 12 -1.89 -7.37 2.25
CA GLY A 12 -0.69 -7.61 3.06
C GLY A 12 0.38 -8.40 2.32
N HIS A 13 -0.01 -9.49 1.63
CA HIS A 13 0.95 -10.24 0.81
C HIS A 13 1.51 -9.43 -0.35
N LEU A 14 0.69 -8.61 -1.01
CA LEU A 14 1.18 -7.71 -2.07
C LEU A 14 2.12 -6.64 -1.52
N TYR A 15 1.83 -6.13 -0.31
CA TYR A 15 2.66 -5.15 0.39
C TYR A 15 4.02 -5.73 0.78
N GLU A 16 4.06 -6.91 1.40
CA GLU A 16 5.33 -7.60 1.73
C GLU A 16 6.18 -7.92 0.51
N GLN A 17 5.53 -8.20 -0.63
CA GLN A 17 6.22 -8.41 -1.90
C GLN A 17 6.72 -7.12 -2.57
N GLY A 18 6.47 -5.94 -1.97
CA GLY A 18 6.79 -4.64 -2.55
C GLY A 18 6.00 -4.33 -3.83
N LYS A 19 4.89 -5.03 -4.09
CA LYS A 19 4.05 -4.84 -5.30
C LYS A 19 3.07 -3.68 -5.14
N ILE A 20 2.74 -3.33 -3.92
CA ILE A 20 1.93 -2.16 -3.59
C ILE A 20 2.57 -1.40 -2.44
N SER A 21 2.43 -0.09 -2.45
CA SER A 21 2.75 0.75 -1.30
C SER A 21 1.60 0.75 -0.28
N SER A 22 1.90 1.21 0.94
CA SER A 22 0.88 1.40 1.97
C SER A 22 -0.18 2.44 1.58
N GLY A 23 0.16 3.41 0.73
CA GLY A 23 -0.80 4.38 0.20
C GLY A 23 -1.80 3.74 -0.76
N VAL A 24 -1.34 2.82 -1.62
CA VAL A 24 -2.21 2.05 -2.53
C VAL A 24 -3.13 1.13 -1.72
N GLY A 25 -2.58 0.40 -0.75
CA GLY A 25 -3.37 -0.48 0.13
C GLY A 25 -4.44 0.28 0.92
N ALA A 26 -4.09 1.42 1.49
CA ALA A 26 -5.01 2.29 2.23
C ALA A 26 -6.15 2.81 1.33
N ARG A 27 -5.83 3.29 0.11
CA ARG A 27 -6.82 3.73 -0.88
C ARG A 27 -7.77 2.60 -1.25
N LEU A 28 -7.26 1.41 -1.53
CA LEU A 28 -8.08 0.25 -1.91
C LEU A 28 -9.01 -0.22 -0.80
N LEU A 29 -8.67 0.02 0.47
CA LEU A 29 -9.51 -0.28 1.62
C LEU A 29 -10.32 0.91 2.13
N GLU A 30 -10.26 2.06 1.42
CA GLU A 30 -10.94 3.29 1.79
C GLU A 30 -10.64 3.71 3.24
N CYS A 31 -9.38 3.55 3.64
CA CYS A 31 -8.88 3.94 4.96
C CYS A 31 -7.65 4.82 4.85
N ASP A 32 -7.26 5.42 5.97
CA ASP A 32 -5.97 6.09 6.08
C ASP A 32 -4.82 5.06 6.23
N ARG A 33 -3.59 5.54 6.03
CA ARG A 33 -2.39 4.69 6.05
C ARG A 33 -2.13 4.06 7.43
N TYR A 34 -2.43 4.78 8.51
CA TYR A 34 -2.24 4.29 9.87
C TYR A 34 -3.19 3.12 10.16
N LYS A 35 -4.45 3.25 9.75
CA LYS A 35 -5.43 2.17 9.81
C LYS A 35 -5.04 0.98 8.94
N PHE A 36 -4.45 1.22 7.76
CA PHE A 36 -3.92 0.14 6.94
C PHE A 36 -2.77 -0.61 7.64
N TYR A 37 -1.79 0.10 8.19
CA TYR A 37 -0.69 -0.51 8.96
C TYR A 37 -1.20 -1.33 10.15
N ARG A 38 -2.14 -0.79 10.92
CA ARG A 38 -2.77 -1.53 12.02
C ARG A 38 -3.42 -2.83 11.53
N LEU A 39 -4.17 -2.78 10.43
CA LEU A 39 -4.81 -3.96 9.85
C LEU A 39 -3.78 -5.00 9.39
N LEU A 40 -2.64 -4.56 8.84
CA LEU A 40 -1.54 -5.45 8.48
C LEU A 40 -0.93 -6.14 9.71
N SER A 41 -0.62 -5.38 10.76
CA SER A 41 -0.09 -5.93 12.02
C SER A 41 -1.05 -6.90 12.69
N GLU A 42 -2.36 -6.61 12.68
CA GLU A 42 -3.41 -7.51 13.20
C GLU A 42 -3.51 -8.83 12.41
N GLN A 43 -3.00 -8.88 11.18
CA GLN A 43 -2.90 -10.11 10.37
C GLN A 43 -1.49 -10.74 10.40
N GLY A 44 -0.53 -10.17 11.14
CA GLY A 44 0.82 -10.70 11.30
C GLY A 44 1.80 -10.29 10.19
N PHE A 45 1.43 -9.34 9.32
CA PHE A 45 2.35 -8.79 8.33
C PHE A 45 3.33 -7.80 8.97
N SER A 46 4.60 -7.86 8.55
CA SER A 46 5.59 -6.91 9.00
C SER A 46 5.37 -5.54 8.35
N ILE A 47 5.32 -4.48 9.15
CA ILE A 47 5.27 -3.12 8.59
C ILE A 47 6.66 -2.81 8.06
N ILE A 48 6.79 -2.74 6.73
CA ILE A 48 7.99 -2.17 6.11
C ILE A 48 8.01 -0.68 6.48
N ASP A 49 8.99 -0.29 7.29
CA ASP A 49 9.13 1.08 7.78
C ASP A 49 9.74 1.95 6.69
N TYR A 50 8.95 2.24 5.65
CA TYR A 50 9.33 3.22 4.65
C TYR A 50 9.23 4.59 5.30
N THR A 51 10.37 5.27 5.40
CA THR A 51 10.42 6.65 5.87
C THR A 51 9.54 7.54 4.98
N GLU A 52 9.04 8.66 5.51
CA GLU A 52 8.26 9.62 4.71
C GLU A 52 9.01 10.07 3.46
N ALA A 53 10.34 10.14 3.52
CA ALA A 53 11.20 10.45 2.38
C ALA A 53 11.13 9.38 1.28
N GLU A 54 11.26 8.11 1.63
CA GLU A 54 11.17 6.99 0.67
C GLU A 54 9.77 6.91 0.05
N LEU A 55 8.73 7.18 0.83
CA LEU A 55 7.35 7.22 0.35
C LEU A 55 7.09 8.40 -0.59
N ASN A 56 7.73 9.55 -0.35
CA ASN A 56 7.58 10.72 -1.22
C ASN A 56 8.29 10.51 -2.56
N ILE A 57 9.46 9.88 -2.54
CA ILE A 57 10.19 9.46 -3.76
C ILE A 57 9.35 8.47 -4.57
N GLU A 58 8.73 7.47 -3.92
CA GLU A 58 7.85 6.50 -4.59
C GLU A 58 6.60 7.17 -5.20
N SER A 59 6.01 8.13 -4.49
CA SER A 59 4.84 8.88 -4.96
C SER A 59 5.17 9.75 -6.17
N GLN A 60 6.33 10.41 -6.17
CA GLN A 60 6.82 11.22 -7.29
C GLN A 60 7.10 10.35 -8.52
N THR A 61 7.86 9.27 -8.35
CA THR A 61 8.17 8.34 -9.45
C THR A 61 6.92 7.66 -10.01
N SER A 62 5.96 7.26 -9.17
CA SER A 62 4.70 6.68 -9.62
C SER A 62 3.87 7.65 -10.47
N ARG A 63 3.84 8.94 -10.11
CA ARG A 63 3.17 9.98 -10.91
C ARG A 63 3.88 10.21 -12.23
N GLU A 64 5.20 10.31 -12.22
CA GLU A 64 5.99 10.49 -13.45
C GLU A 64 5.80 9.33 -14.44
N VAL A 65 5.75 8.10 -13.94
CA VAL A 65 5.45 6.92 -14.77
C VAL A 65 4.03 6.97 -15.32
N ALA A 66 3.03 7.30 -14.49
CA ALA A 66 1.64 7.43 -14.94
C ALA A 66 1.46 8.53 -16.01
N GLU A 67 2.14 9.67 -15.84
CA GLU A 67 2.14 10.76 -16.83
C GLU A 67 2.81 10.35 -18.14
N ARG A 68 3.90 9.56 -18.08
CA ARG A 68 4.55 9.02 -19.28
C ARG A 68 3.67 8.01 -20.03
N ILE A 69 2.85 7.24 -19.33
CA ILE A 69 1.92 6.28 -19.94
C ILE A 69 0.73 7.00 -20.59
N ASN A 70 0.18 8.03 -19.94
CA ASN A 70 -0.95 8.82 -20.47
C ASN A 70 -0.57 9.80 -21.60
N LYS A 71 0.72 10.01 -21.87
CA LYS A 71 1.20 10.84 -23.00
C LYS A 71 1.42 10.06 -24.31
N LYS A 72 1.07 8.76 -24.36
CA LYS A 72 0.99 7.97 -25.59
C LYS A 72 -0.44 7.93 -26.11
#